data_AF-A0A060C041-F1
#
_entry.id   AF-A0A060C041-F1
#
_cell.length_a   1.000
_cell.length_b   1.000
_cell.length_c   1.000
_cell.angle_alpha   90.00
_cell.angle_beta   90.00
_cell.angle_gamma   90.00
#
_symmetry.space_group_name_H-M   'P 1'
#
loop_
_entity.id
_entity.type
_entity.pdbx_description
1 polymer ?
#
loop_
_entity_poly.entity_id
_entity_poly.type
_entity_poly.pdbx_seq_one_letter_code
_entity_poly.pdbx_strand_id
1 'polypeptide(L)'
;GLVVVDGSDNSVIGNHISIVRAGSPQGWSAADMVAIMLQSGQRNYLANNHVVARDTQAEARDSCYEAQVDSLLNSSQSGEFPFTAVKVEPSCVANIILDCGTHDQIIADSQKNAIRATPEIGMLG
;
A
#
# COMPACT_ATOMS: atom_id res chain seq x y z
N GLY A 1 -6.49 6.08 -1.99
CA GLY A 1 -5.62 4.89 -2.09
C GLY A 1 -5.74 4.28 -3.46
N LEU A 2 -4.92 3.27 -3.79
CA LEU A 2 -5.03 2.53 -5.05
C LEU A 2 -6.25 1.60 -5.05
N VAL A 3 -6.47 0.91 -3.93
CA VAL A 3 -7.72 0.18 -3.64
C VAL A 3 -8.48 0.98 -2.60
N VAL A 4 -9.75 1.30 -2.89
CA VAL A 4 -10.65 2.00 -1.95
C VAL A 4 -11.85 1.11 -1.69
N VAL A 5 -12.10 0.82 -0.42
CA VAL A 5 -13.27 0.07 0.04
C VAL A 5 -14.21 1.03 0.75
N ASP A 6 -15.41 1.17 0.18
CA ASP A 6 -16.53 1.91 0.76
C ASP A 6 -17.69 0.93 0.93
N GLY A 7 -17.77 0.30 2.11
CA GLY A 7 -18.70 -0.80 2.36
C GLY A 7 -18.30 -1.70 3.51
N SER A 8 -19.17 -2.66 3.83
CA SER A 8 -18.99 -3.59 4.95
C SER A 8 -18.80 -5.03 4.48
N ASP A 9 -18.20 -5.85 5.34
CA ASP A 9 -18.08 -7.31 5.16
C ASP A 9 -17.32 -7.74 3.89
N ASN A 10 -16.46 -6.88 3.34
CA ASN A 10 -15.63 -7.20 2.19
C ASN A 10 -14.44 -8.08 2.58
N SER A 11 -13.89 -8.80 1.60
CA SER A 11 -12.65 -9.57 1.74
C SER A 11 -11.63 -9.10 0.72
N VAL A 12 -10.47 -8.64 1.18
CA VAL A 12 -9.33 -8.23 0.34
C VAL A 12 -8.13 -9.08 0.73
N ILE A 13 -7.91 -10.16 -0.01
CA ILE A 13 -7.00 -11.23 0.40
C ILE A 13 -6.02 -11.59 -0.72
N GLY A 14 -4.73 -11.73 -0.39
CA GLY A 14 -3.75 -12.35 -1.29
C GLY A 14 -3.38 -11.50 -2.51
N ASN A 15 -3.55 -10.18 -2.45
CA ASN A 15 -3.21 -9.30 -3.57
C ASN A 15 -1.72 -8.93 -3.56
N HIS A 16 -1.18 -8.67 -4.75
CA HIS A 16 0.11 -8.03 -4.92
C HIS A 16 -0.09 -6.63 -5.50
N ILE A 17 0.44 -5.62 -4.83
CA ILE A 17 0.30 -4.22 -5.22
C ILE A 17 1.68 -3.63 -5.42
N SER A 18 2.04 -3.35 -6.67
CA SER A 18 3.27 -2.64 -7.03
C SER A 18 2.96 -1.17 -7.29
N ILE A 19 3.50 -0.29 -6.44
CA ILE A 19 3.44 1.16 -6.61
C ILE A 19 4.80 1.61 -7.16
N VAL A 20 4.84 1.94 -8.44
CA VAL A 20 6.03 2.46 -9.12
C VAL A 20 5.76 3.90 -9.51
N ARG A 21 6.61 4.81 -9.08
CA ARG A 21 6.51 6.23 -9.42
C ARG A 21 7.86 6.78 -9.81
N ALA A 22 7.87 7.68 -10.77
CA ALA A 22 9.06 8.44 -11.09
C ALA A 22 9.10 9.79 -10.37
N GLY A 23 10.16 10.04 -9.62
CA GLY A 23 10.44 11.34 -8.99
C GLY A 23 9.41 11.68 -7.91
N SER A 24 9.65 11.24 -6.68
CA SER A 24 8.90 11.70 -5.52
C SER A 24 9.01 13.24 -5.42
N PRO A 25 7.90 14.01 -5.52
CA PRO A 25 7.96 15.46 -5.38
C PRO A 25 8.54 15.84 -4.01
N GLN A 26 9.41 16.84 -3.98
CA GLN A 26 10.01 17.33 -2.75
C GLN A 26 8.91 17.71 -1.74
N GLY A 27 8.87 17.05 -0.58
CA GLY A 27 7.90 17.30 0.49
C GLY A 27 6.78 16.26 0.66
N TRP A 28 6.78 15.16 -0.09
CA TRP A 28 5.81 14.06 0.09
C TRP A 28 6.13 13.16 1.29
N SER A 29 5.09 12.66 1.93
CA SER A 29 5.13 11.77 3.10
C SER A 29 4.40 10.45 2.83
N ALA A 30 4.57 9.46 3.72
CA ALA A 30 3.85 8.18 3.65
C ALA A 30 2.32 8.34 3.60
N ALA A 31 1.79 9.42 4.19
CA ALA A 31 0.35 9.70 4.24
C ALA A 31 -0.22 10.06 2.86
N ASP A 32 0.62 10.52 1.94
CA ASP A 32 0.23 10.92 0.59
C ASP A 32 0.10 9.71 -0.35
N MET A 33 0.65 8.55 0.05
CA MET A 33 0.70 7.33 -0.76
C MET A 33 0.10 6.15 -0.02
N VAL A 34 -1.20 5.91 -0.24
CA VAL A 34 -1.94 4.82 0.41
C VAL A 34 -2.23 3.70 -0.60
N ALA A 35 -1.82 2.46 -0.31
CA ALA A 35 -2.11 1.31 -1.15
C ALA A 35 -3.59 0.87 -1.02
N ILE A 36 -4.03 0.53 0.19
CA ILE A 36 -5.42 0.12 0.48
C ILE A 36 -6.04 1.09 1.47
N MET A 37 -7.23 1.62 1.15
CA MET A 37 -7.96 2.57 1.99
C MET A 37 -9.35 2.03 2.32
N LEU A 38 -9.65 1.85 3.61
CA LEU A 38 -11.00 1.60 4.09
C LEU A 38 -11.65 2.95 4.40
N GLN A 39 -12.49 3.41 3.49
CA GLN A 39 -13.09 4.74 3.54
C GLN A 39 -14.33 4.78 4.44
N SER A 40 -15.17 3.73 4.39
CA SER A 40 -16.37 3.63 5.21
C SER A 40 -16.81 2.17 5.38
N GLY A 41 -17.74 1.92 6.30
CA GLY A 41 -18.29 0.60 6.60
C GLY A 41 -17.56 -0.11 7.75
N GLN A 42 -17.74 -1.42 7.86
CA GLN A 42 -17.27 -2.20 9.01
C GLN A 42 -17.04 -3.67 8.67
N ARG A 43 -16.30 -4.38 9.52
CA ARG A 43 -16.07 -5.83 9.40
C ARG A 43 -15.42 -6.27 8.09
N ASN A 44 -14.65 -5.39 7.46
CA ASN A 44 -13.85 -5.78 6.32
C ASN A 44 -12.67 -6.64 6.78
N TYR A 45 -12.36 -7.68 6.01
CA TYR A 45 -11.28 -8.62 6.28
C TYR A 45 -10.16 -8.47 5.25
N LEU A 46 -9.01 -7.99 5.71
CA LEU A 46 -7.81 -7.78 4.91
C LEU A 46 -6.75 -8.77 5.38
N ALA A 47 -6.26 -9.62 4.47
CA ALA A 47 -5.25 -10.61 4.84
C ALA A 47 -4.21 -10.84 3.73
N ASN A 48 -2.94 -10.93 4.13
CA ASN A 48 -1.83 -11.38 3.28
C ASN A 48 -1.72 -10.60 1.95
N ASN A 49 -1.86 -9.27 2.01
CA ASN A 49 -1.65 -8.40 0.86
C ASN A 49 -0.19 -7.94 0.84
N HIS A 50 0.51 -8.16 -0.26
CA HIS A 50 1.92 -7.80 -0.43
C HIS A 50 2.05 -6.51 -1.23
N VAL A 51 2.41 -5.42 -0.54
CA VAL A 51 2.63 -4.11 -1.15
C VAL A 51 4.12 -3.86 -1.33
N VAL A 52 4.50 -3.43 -2.54
CA VAL A 52 5.87 -3.03 -2.88
C VAL A 52 5.83 -1.63 -3.46
N ALA A 53 6.65 -0.74 -2.94
CA ALA A 53 6.76 0.65 -3.39
C ALA A 53 8.17 0.93 -3.91
N ARG A 54 8.28 1.57 -5.08
CA ARG A 54 9.57 1.90 -5.72
C ARG A 54 9.55 3.30 -6.34
N ASP A 55 10.62 4.04 -6.09
CA ASP A 55 10.92 5.25 -6.85
C ASP A 55 11.79 4.89 -8.06
N THR A 56 11.51 5.55 -9.18
CA THR A 56 12.20 5.38 -10.46
C THR A 56 12.51 6.75 -11.07
N GLN A 57 13.21 6.75 -12.21
CA GLN A 57 13.36 7.97 -13.00
C GLN A 57 12.44 7.90 -14.22
N ALA A 58 11.80 9.03 -14.54
CA ALA A 58 10.97 9.16 -15.73
C ALA A 58 11.89 9.42 -16.93
N GLU A 59 11.82 8.55 -17.93
CA GLU A 59 12.45 8.78 -19.22
C GLU A 59 11.37 8.90 -20.29
N ALA A 60 11.39 10.01 -21.04
CA ALA A 60 10.54 10.15 -22.22
C ALA A 60 11.25 9.49 -23.42
N ARG A 61 10.48 8.79 -24.27
CA ARG A 61 10.95 8.20 -25.51
C ARG A 61 9.93 8.39 -26.62
N ASP A 62 10.38 8.40 -27.86
CA ASP A 62 9.54 8.67 -29.04
C ASP A 62 8.65 7.47 -29.41
N SER A 63 9.11 6.24 -29.16
CA SER A 63 8.36 5.01 -29.42
C SER A 63 7.48 4.63 -28.23
N CYS A 64 6.16 4.67 -28.42
CA CYS A 64 5.19 4.37 -27.37
C CYS A 64 5.28 2.92 -26.87
N TYR A 65 5.36 1.94 -27.78
CA TYR A 65 5.44 0.52 -27.43
C TYR A 65 6.74 0.19 -26.69
N GLU A 66 7.89 0.64 -27.19
CA GLU A 66 9.18 0.35 -26.58
C GLU A 66 9.28 1.01 -25.19
N ALA A 67 8.82 2.25 -25.06
CA ALA A 67 8.76 2.94 -23.76
C ALA A 67 7.91 2.18 -22.73
N GLN A 68 6.75 1.67 -23.13
CA GLN A 68 5.85 0.92 -22.26
C GLN A 68 6.49 -0.41 -21.83
N VAL A 69 7.02 -1.19 -22.77
CA VAL A 69 7.65 -2.48 -22.47
C VAL A 69 8.87 -2.30 -21.58
N ASP A 70 9.74 -1.35 -21.93
CA ASP A 70 10.92 -1.07 -21.13
C ASP A 70 10.53 -0.62 -19.73
N SER A 71 9.51 0.23 -19.57
CA SER A 71 9.06 0.68 -18.23
C SER A 71 8.54 -0.47 -17.36
N LEU A 72 7.89 -1.49 -17.93
CA LEU A 72 7.39 -2.66 -17.21
C LEU A 72 8.50 -3.65 -16.84
N LEU A 73 9.53 -3.76 -17.68
CA LEU A 73 10.68 -4.64 -17.46
C LEU A 73 11.76 -3.99 -16.60
N ASN A 74 11.74 -2.65 -16.48
CA ASN A 74 12.74 -1.91 -15.73
C ASN A 74 12.54 -2.11 -14.22
N SER A 75 13.42 -2.91 -13.63
CA SER A 75 13.50 -3.10 -12.17
C SER A 75 14.59 -2.25 -11.52
N SER A 76 15.23 -1.33 -12.25
CA SER A 76 16.30 -0.46 -11.75
C SER A 76 15.76 0.44 -10.66
N GLN A 77 16.30 0.30 -9.45
CA GLN A 77 15.80 1.01 -8.27
C GLN A 77 16.53 2.35 -8.09
N SER A 78 15.79 3.42 -7.80
CA SER A 78 16.38 4.64 -7.21
C SER A 78 16.13 4.78 -5.70
N GLY A 79 15.57 3.75 -5.06
CA GLY A 79 15.33 3.69 -3.61
C GLY A 79 13.91 3.25 -3.26
N GLU A 80 13.71 2.91 -1.99
CA GLU A 80 12.38 2.79 -1.40
C GLU A 80 11.84 4.19 -1.07
N PHE A 81 10.53 4.40 -1.25
CA PHE A 81 9.88 5.64 -0.83
C PHE A 81 8.82 5.35 0.24
N PRO A 82 8.56 6.29 1.17
CA PRO A 82 7.62 6.08 2.26
C PRO A 82 6.18 5.96 1.75
N PHE A 83 5.45 4.94 2.22
CA PHE A 83 4.05 4.71 1.85
C PHE A 83 3.26 4.10 3.02
N THR A 84 1.94 4.24 2.96
CA THR A 84 0.97 3.59 3.85
C THR A 84 0.38 2.37 3.14
N ALA A 85 0.57 1.17 3.67
CA ALA A 85 -0.01 -0.04 3.09
C ALA A 85 -1.52 -0.11 3.31
N VAL A 86 -1.98 0.16 4.54
CA VAL A 86 -3.41 0.18 4.88
C VAL A 86 -3.74 1.43 5.67
N LYS A 87 -4.73 2.18 5.20
CA LYS A 87 -5.33 3.30 5.95
C LYS A 87 -6.79 2.99 6.26
N VAL A 88 -7.18 3.14 7.51
CA VAL A 88 -8.57 3.00 7.95
C VAL A 88 -9.06 4.37 8.41
N GLU A 89 -10.10 4.87 7.75
CA GLU A 89 -10.73 6.13 8.18
C GLU A 89 -11.42 5.97 9.54
N PRO A 90 -11.48 7.01 10.39
CA PRO A 90 -11.96 6.88 11.78
C PRO A 90 -13.40 6.36 11.95
N SER A 91 -14.24 6.54 10.93
CA SER A 91 -15.62 6.04 10.88
C SER A 91 -15.72 4.55 10.50
N CYS A 92 -14.63 3.97 9.96
CA CYS A 92 -14.57 2.58 9.57
C CYS A 92 -14.00 1.72 10.71
N VAL A 93 -14.82 0.80 11.23
CA VAL A 93 -14.54 0.11 12.50
C VAL A 93 -14.76 -1.40 12.41
N ALA A 94 -14.29 -2.12 13.42
CA ALA A 94 -14.41 -3.56 13.55
C ALA A 94 -13.82 -4.34 12.38
N ASN A 95 -12.82 -3.79 11.68
CA ASN A 95 -12.13 -4.47 10.60
C ASN A 95 -11.04 -5.39 11.17
N ILE A 96 -10.64 -6.38 10.37
CA ILE A 96 -9.54 -7.29 10.67
C ILE A 96 -8.46 -7.10 9.61
N ILE A 97 -7.25 -6.77 10.03
CA ILE A 97 -6.11 -6.48 9.16
C ILE A 97 -4.94 -7.38 9.57
N LEU A 98 -4.57 -8.33 8.72
CA LEU A 98 -3.56 -9.34 9.00
C LEU A 98 -2.50 -9.36 7.91
N ASP A 99 -1.23 -9.20 8.27
CA ASP A 99 -0.09 -9.39 7.37
C ASP A 99 -0.20 -8.56 6.07
N CYS A 100 -0.68 -7.32 6.18
CA CYS A 100 -0.88 -6.40 5.05
C CYS A 100 0.11 -5.22 5.04
N GLY A 101 1.07 -5.20 5.97
CA GLY A 101 2.03 -4.12 6.17
C GLY A 101 2.66 -4.19 7.56
N THR A 102 3.81 -3.54 7.76
CA THR A 102 4.43 -3.38 9.09
C THR A 102 3.62 -2.42 9.97
N HIS A 103 3.99 -2.27 11.25
CA HIS A 103 3.29 -1.36 12.16
C HIS A 103 3.24 0.08 11.61
N ASP A 104 4.36 0.58 11.09
CA ASP A 104 4.46 1.93 10.56
C ASP A 104 3.70 2.11 9.23
N GLN A 105 3.36 1.02 8.55
CA GLN A 105 2.63 1.04 7.27
C GLN A 105 1.11 0.91 7.46
N ILE A 106 0.63 0.65 8.67
CA ILE A 106 -0.80 0.50 8.97
C ILE A 106 -1.27 1.68 9.81
N ILE A 107 -2.05 2.57 9.20
CA ILE A 107 -2.69 3.70 9.89
C ILE A 107 -4.12 3.30 10.22
N ALA A 108 -4.34 2.82 11.45
CA ALA A 108 -5.65 2.41 11.95
C ALA A 108 -5.74 2.55 13.48
N ASP A 109 -6.95 2.82 13.99
CA ASP A 109 -7.23 2.80 15.42
C ASP A 109 -7.29 1.35 15.92
N SER A 110 -6.29 0.93 16.70
CA SER A 110 -6.16 -0.43 17.25
C SER A 110 -7.16 -0.74 18.35
N GLN A 111 -7.85 0.26 18.91
CA GLN A 111 -8.96 0.04 19.85
C GLN A 111 -10.26 -0.30 19.12
N LYS A 112 -10.34 0.00 17.81
CA LYS A 112 -11.53 -0.23 16.99
C LYS A 112 -11.35 -1.30 15.93
N ASN A 113 -10.12 -1.78 15.70
CA ASN A 113 -9.80 -2.76 14.66
C ASN A 113 -8.84 -3.82 15.20
N ALA A 114 -8.99 -5.05 14.74
CA ALA A 114 -8.05 -6.12 15.04
C ALA A 114 -6.89 -6.07 14.04
N ILE A 115 -5.67 -5.88 14.54
CA ILE A 115 -4.50 -5.65 13.70
C ILE A 115 -3.41 -6.65 14.07
N ARG A 116 -2.86 -7.33 13.06
CA ARG A 116 -1.59 -8.04 13.12
C ARG A 116 -0.71 -7.53 11.98
N ALA A 117 0.35 -6.82 12.33
CA ALA A 117 1.34 -6.36 11.37
C ALA A 117 2.12 -7.55 10.77
N THR A 118 2.61 -7.38 9.55
CA THR A 118 3.57 -8.31 8.94
C THR A 118 4.84 -8.37 9.81
N PRO A 119 5.32 -9.55 10.19
CA PRO A 119 6.55 -9.68 10.98
C PRO A 119 7.76 -9.03 10.31
N GLU A 120 8.54 -8.29 11.09
CA GLU A 120 9.80 -7.68 10.63
C GLU A 120 10.98 -8.57 11.02
N ILE A 121 12.02 -8.59 10.18
CA ILE A 121 13.23 -9.38 10.44
C ILE A 121 13.86 -8.89 11.75
N GLY A 122 14.12 -9.82 12.66
CA GLY A 122 14.80 -9.52 13.93
C GLY A 122 13.88 -9.01 15.06
N MET A 123 12.58 -8.85 14.81
CA MET A 123 11.59 -8.74 15.89
C MET A 123 11.04 -10.13 16.22
N LEU A 124 11.17 -10.56 17.48
CA LEU A 124 10.38 -11.66 18.03
C LEU A 124 8.97 -11.10 18.30
N GLY A 125 7.97 -11.69 17.64
CA GLY A 125 6.57 -11.25 17.69
C GLY A 125 5.87 -11.46 19.03
#